data_AF-A0AAD5M0X4-F1
#
_entry.id   AF-A0AAD5M0X4-F1
#
_cell.length_a   1.000
_cell.length_b   1.000
_cell.length_c   1.000
_cell.angle_alpha   90.00
_cell.angle_beta   90.00
_cell.angle_gamma   90.00
#
_symmetry.space_group_name_H-M   'P 1'
#
loop_
_entity.id
_entity.type
_entity.pdbx_description
1 polymer ?
#
loop_
_entity_poly.entity_id
_entity_poly.type
_entity_poly.pdbx_seq_one_letter_code
_entity_poly.pdbx_strand_id
1 'polypeptide(L)'
;MIGRLNEILDSYLGVQDDQMAQTLWELALSCETLPDMNKAVRESQLSVFDFPDELIFDMWGVVSDSRRVRDNQSKGKPKEKTKLLRRHEELPLMPLSS
;
A
#
# COMPACT_ATOMS: atom_id res chain seq x y z
N MET A 1 -3.36 6.44 6.78
CA MET A 1 -2.01 6.43 6.18
C MET A 1 -1.15 5.37 6.84
N ILE A 2 -1.10 5.30 8.18
CA ILE A 2 -0.41 4.23 8.93
C ILE A 2 -0.82 2.81 8.50
N GLY A 3 -2.11 2.53 8.30
CA GLY A 3 -2.55 1.21 7.81
C GLY A 3 -1.95 0.77 6.47
N ARG A 4 -1.64 1.71 5.55
CA ARG A 4 -0.96 1.40 4.29
C ARG A 4 0.51 1.05 4.51
N LEU A 5 1.16 1.67 5.50
CA LEU A 5 2.53 1.31 5.87
C LEU A 5 2.54 -0.05 6.55
N ASN A 6 1.55 -0.37 7.40
CA ASN A 6 1.42 -1.70 7.98
C ASN A 6 1.19 -2.79 6.93
N GLU A 7 0.47 -2.52 5.84
CA GLU A 7 0.36 -3.46 4.71
C GLU A 7 1.74 -3.77 4.10
N ILE A 8 2.61 -2.76 3.98
CA ILE A 8 3.98 -2.93 3.47
C ILE A 8 4.81 -3.71 4.50
N LEU A 9 4.81 -3.30 5.77
CA LEU A 9 5.54 -3.99 6.84
C LEU A 9 5.11 -5.46 6.94
N ASP A 10 3.82 -5.76 6.82
CA ASP A 10 3.31 -7.15 6.81
C ASP A 10 3.82 -7.92 5.58
N SER A 11 3.84 -7.30 4.40
CA SER A 11 4.33 -7.94 3.18
C SER A 11 5.82 -8.29 3.20
N TYR A 12 6.65 -7.50 3.91
CA TYR A 12 8.11 -7.68 3.93
C TYR A 12 8.61 -8.37 5.22
N LEU A 13 8.00 -8.06 6.36
CA LEU A 13 8.43 -8.49 7.70
C LEU A 13 7.42 -9.45 8.37
N GLY A 14 6.20 -9.57 7.84
CA GLY A 14 5.13 -10.37 8.45
C GLY A 14 4.59 -9.80 9.77
N VAL A 15 4.78 -8.50 10.00
CA VAL A 15 4.34 -7.81 11.21
C VAL A 15 3.64 -6.50 10.90
N GLN A 16 2.67 -6.14 11.75
CA GLN A 16 2.01 -4.85 11.75
C GLN A 16 2.32 -4.12 13.05
N ASP A 17 3.11 -3.06 12.96
CA ASP A 17 3.52 -2.26 14.11
C ASP A 17 3.23 -0.78 13.82
N ASP A 18 2.19 -0.27 14.48
CA ASP A 18 1.73 1.11 14.30
C ASP A 18 2.77 2.15 14.75
N GLN A 19 3.55 1.86 15.79
CA GLN A 19 4.57 2.78 16.32
C GLN A 19 5.73 2.91 15.33
N MET A 20 6.16 1.77 14.79
CA MET A 20 7.21 1.68 13.78
C MET A 20 6.76 2.33 12.47
N ALA A 21 5.55 2.03 12.01
CA ALA A 21 4.95 2.66 10.84
C ALA A 21 4.79 4.18 11.01
N GLN A 22 4.40 4.65 12.19
CA GLN A 22 4.31 6.08 12.47
C GLN A 22 5.67 6.77 12.44
N THR A 23 6.69 6.13 13.02
CA THR A 23 8.07 6.67 13.00
C THR A 23 8.59 6.79 11.57
N LEU A 24 8.42 5.74 10.76
CA LEU A 24 8.79 5.75 9.33
C LEU A 24 8.02 6.81 8.55
N TRP A 25 6.73 6.98 8.85
CA TRP A 25 5.89 7.99 8.22
C TRP A 25 6.39 9.41 8.49
N GLU A 26 6.65 9.75 9.75
CA GLU A 26 7.14 11.07 10.14
C GLU A 26 8.53 11.36 9.58
N LEU A 27 9.40 10.35 9.59
CA LEU A 27 10.75 10.44 9.04
C LEU A 27 10.73 10.59 7.51
N ALA A 28 9.83 9.89 6.82
CA ALA A 28 9.62 10.14 5.40
C ALA A 28 9.07 11.56 5.16
N LEU A 29 8.16 12.06 6.01
CA LEU A 29 7.60 13.41 5.87
C LEU A 29 8.65 14.52 6.02
N SER A 30 9.67 14.34 6.87
CA SER A 30 10.75 15.31 7.04
C SER A 30 11.76 15.31 5.89
N CYS A 31 11.86 14.21 5.14
CA CYS A 31 12.75 14.11 3.97
C CYS A 31 12.12 14.67 2.69
N GLU A 32 12.96 15.26 1.82
CA GLU A 32 12.54 15.80 0.53
C GLU A 32 12.70 14.79 -0.62
N THR A 33 13.67 13.86 -0.50
CA THR A 33 14.00 12.91 -1.56
C THR A 33 14.15 11.49 -1.01
N LEU A 34 13.97 10.48 -1.88
CA LEU A 34 14.13 9.06 -1.53
C LEU A 34 15.51 8.73 -0.92
N PRO A 35 16.65 9.20 -1.47
CA PRO A 35 17.96 8.93 -0.88
C PRO A 35 18.08 9.51 0.54
N ASP A 36 17.45 10.66 0.77
CA ASP A 36 17.43 11.33 2.08
C ASP A 36 16.62 10.52 3.10
N MET A 37 15.47 9.96 2.68
CA MET A 37 14.72 9.00 3.51
C MET A 37 15.55 7.75 3.83
N ASN A 38 16.20 7.15 2.83
CA ASN A 38 17.00 5.94 3.05
C ASN A 38 18.14 6.21 4.05
N LYS A 39 18.83 7.35 3.89
CA LYS A 39 19.86 7.79 4.84
C LYS A 39 19.28 8.03 6.24
N ALA A 40 18.17 8.76 6.35
CA ALA A 40 17.54 9.04 7.63
C ALA A 40 17.07 7.76 8.35
N VAL A 41 16.56 6.76 7.63
CA VAL A 41 16.18 5.46 8.18
C VAL A 41 17.41 4.74 8.74
N ARG A 42 18.51 4.71 7.98
CA ARG A 42 19.80 4.09 8.37
C ARG A 42 20.54 4.84 9.47
N GLU A 43 20.26 6.13 9.66
CA GLU A 43 20.83 6.93 10.76
C GLU A 43 19.94 6.94 12.01
N SER A 44 18.70 6.45 11.88
CA SER A 44 17.74 6.39 12.98
C SER A 44 17.88 5.11 13.81
N GLN A 45 17.09 5.06 14.90
CA GLN A 45 16.93 3.85 15.71
C GLN A 45 16.40 2.66 14.92
N LEU A 46 15.78 2.89 13.76
CA LEU A 46 15.27 1.85 12.90
C LEU A 46 16.36 1.18 12.05
N SER A 47 17.59 1.71 12.05
CA SER A 47 18.72 1.05 11.38
C SER A 47 18.98 -0.36 11.89
N VAL A 48 18.56 -0.68 13.13
CA VAL A 48 18.69 -2.02 13.71
C VAL A 48 17.89 -3.08 12.94
N PHE A 49 16.83 -2.67 12.23
CA PHE A 49 16.00 -3.57 11.45
C PHE A 49 16.59 -3.86 10.07
N ASP A 50 17.59 -3.10 9.63
CA ASP A 50 18.26 -3.23 8.33
C ASP A 50 17.26 -3.43 7.18
N PHE A 51 16.31 -2.50 7.05
CA PHE A 51 15.26 -2.65 6.04
C PHE A 51 15.83 -2.73 4.63
N PRO A 52 15.26 -3.59 3.77
CA PRO A 52 15.64 -3.62 2.37
C PRO A 52 15.28 -2.30 1.68
N ASP A 53 16.10 -1.89 0.73
CA ASP A 53 15.87 -0.65 -0.03
C ASP A 53 14.52 -0.69 -0.79
N GLU A 54 14.02 -1.87 -1.16
CA GLU A 54 12.70 -2.07 -1.78
C GLU A 54 11.55 -1.66 -0.83
N LEU A 55 11.64 -2.01 0.45
CA LEU A 55 10.65 -1.61 1.45
C LEU A 55 10.64 -0.08 1.60
N ILE A 56 11.82 0.53 1.71
CA ILE A 56 11.96 2.00 1.82
C ILE A 56 11.39 2.69 0.58
N PHE A 57 11.62 2.12 -0.61
CA PHE A 57 11.07 2.61 -1.87
C PHE A 57 9.53 2.56 -1.90
N ASP A 58 8.94 1.42 -1.54
CA ASP A 58 7.48 1.25 -1.50
C ASP A 58 6.84 2.21 -0.47
N MET A 59 7.44 2.36 0.71
CA MET A 59 6.98 3.30 1.73
C MET A 59 7.05 4.75 1.24
N TRP A 60 8.17 5.14 0.63
CA TRP A 60 8.33 6.47 0.04
C TRP A 60 7.29 6.73 -1.06
N GLY A 61 6.95 5.71 -1.85
CA GLY A 61 5.88 5.76 -2.84
C GLY A 61 4.54 6.12 -2.21
N VAL A 62 4.14 5.46 -1.12
CA VAL A 62 2.88 5.75 -0.40
C VAL A 62 2.89 7.15 0.23
N VAL A 63 4.01 7.57 0.82
CA VAL A 63 4.15 8.90 1.43
C VAL A 63 4.08 9.99 0.37
N SER A 64 4.79 9.81 -0.75
CA SER A 64 4.80 10.73 -1.89
C SER A 64 3.44 10.81 -2.58
N ASP A 65 2.76 9.68 -2.75
CA ASP A 65 1.38 9.63 -3.25
C ASP A 65 0.46 10.40 -2.31
N SER A 66 0.57 10.20 -1.00
CA SER A 66 -0.26 10.93 -0.03
C SER A 66 0.01 12.44 -0.03
N ARG A 67 1.25 12.88 -0.29
CA ARG A 67 1.55 14.32 -0.53
C ARG A 67 0.88 14.83 -1.80
N ARG A 68 0.93 14.06 -2.89
CA ARG A 68 0.34 14.42 -4.20
C ARG A 68 -1.18 14.37 -4.20
N VAL A 69 -1.80 13.46 -3.46
CA VAL A 69 -3.26 13.33 -3.34
C VAL A 69 -3.88 14.55 -2.65
N ARG A 70 -3.15 15.24 -1.76
CA ARG A 70 -3.59 16.53 -1.21
C ARG A 70 -3.60 17.65 -2.26
N ASP A 71 -2.75 17.56 -3.28
CA ASP A 71 -2.61 18.55 -4.35
C ASP A 71 -3.50 18.24 -5.57
N ASN A 72 -3.80 16.96 -5.82
CA ASN A 72 -4.55 16.51 -6.98
C ASN A 72 -5.71 15.57 -6.57
N GLN A 73 -6.84 16.13 -6.13
CA GLN A 73 -8.12 15.41 -6.06
C GLN A 73 -8.72 15.16 -7.47
N SER A 74 -7.95 14.54 -8.37
CA SER A 74 -8.53 13.98 -9.58
C SER A 74 -7.71 12.79 -10.08
N LYS A 75 -8.39 11.63 -10.12
CA LYS A 75 -8.09 10.39 -10.87
C LYS A 75 -7.36 9.25 -10.12
N GLY A 76 -8.18 8.32 -9.60
CA GLY A 76 -8.09 6.92 -10.05
C GLY A 76 -7.72 5.85 -9.02
N LYS A 77 -8.71 5.32 -8.30
CA LYS A 77 -8.79 3.86 -8.07
C LYS A 77 -10.10 3.38 -8.69
N PRO A 78 -10.07 2.34 -9.54
CA PRO A 78 -10.30 1.01 -8.99
C PRO A 78 -9.51 -0.09 -9.70
N LYS A 79 -8.84 -0.95 -8.92
CA LYS A 79 -8.54 -2.31 -9.37
C LYS A 79 -8.94 -3.30 -8.29
N GLU A 80 -10.25 -3.48 -8.15
CA GLU A 80 -10.82 -4.68 -7.55
C GLU A 80 -11.51 -5.45 -8.67
N LYS A 81 -10.76 -6.36 -9.30
CA LYS A 81 -11.34 -7.41 -10.14
C LYS A 81 -11.26 -8.71 -9.34
N THR A 82 -11.91 -8.73 -8.18
CA THR A 82 -12.07 -9.95 -7.41
C THR A 82 -13.33 -10.65 -7.90
N LYS A 83 -13.11 -11.85 -8.39
CA LYS A 83 -14.10 -12.79 -8.91
C LYS A 83 -15.27 -12.93 -7.93
N LEU A 84 -16.51 -12.69 -8.39
CA LEU A 84 -17.69 -13.29 -7.79
C LEU A 84 -18.44 -14.07 -8.86
N LEU A 85 -17.97 -15.31 -9.07
CA LEU A 85 -18.71 -16.34 -9.77
C LEU A 85 -19.65 -17.00 -8.74
N ARG A 86 -20.97 -16.80 -8.86
CA ARG A 86 -22.02 -17.84 -8.78
C ARG A 86 -23.43 -17.32 -8.40
N ARG A 87 -24.38 -17.76 -9.24
CA ARG A 87 -25.71 -18.33 -8.91
C ARG A 87 -26.89 -17.38 -8.62
N HIS A 88 -27.76 -17.23 -9.63
CA HIS A 88 -29.21 -17.53 -9.57
C HIS A 88 -29.76 -17.51 -11.02
N GLU A 89 -30.05 -18.65 -11.66
CA GLU A 89 -31.31 -19.42 -11.67
C GLU A 89 -32.34 -18.95 -12.73
N GLU A 90 -32.79 -19.92 -13.53
CA GLU A 90 -34.04 -20.01 -14.33
C GLU A 90 -34.19 -19.26 -15.67
N LEU A 91 -33.98 -19.99 -16.77
CA LEU A 91 -34.84 -19.88 -17.95
C LEU A 91 -35.35 -21.28 -18.33
N PRO A 92 -36.68 -21.47 -18.49
CA PRO A 92 -37.26 -22.77 -18.73
C PRO A 92 -36.99 -23.26 -20.16
N LEU A 93 -36.71 -24.56 -20.28
CA LEU A 93 -36.55 -25.29 -21.53
C LEU A 93 -37.82 -25.17 -22.38
N MET A 94 -37.70 -24.67 -23.61
CA MET A 94 -38.73 -24.79 -24.64
C MET A 94 -38.44 -26.04 -25.48
N PRO A 95 -39.28 -27.10 -25.45
CA PRO A 95 -39.13 -28.20 -26.38
C PRO A 95 -39.81 -27.93 -27.74
N LEU A 96 -39.01 -28.11 -28.78
CA LEU A 96 -39.28 -28.64 -30.13
C LEU A 96 -40.62 -28.29 -30.82
N SER A 97 -40.53 -27.52 -31.91
CA SER A 97 -41.56 -27.54 -32.97
C SER A 97 -41.37 -28.76 -33.86
N SER A 98 -42.49 -29.44 -34.16
CA SER A 98 -42.61 -30.66 -34.98
C SER A 98 -42.28 -30.46 -36.46
#